data_AF-A0A2I2FCJ1-F1
#
_entry.id   AF-A0A2I2FCJ1-F1
#
_cell.length_a   1.000
_cell.length_b   1.000
_cell.length_c   1.000
_cell.angle_alpha   90.00
_cell.angle_beta   90.00
_cell.angle_gamma   90.00
#
_symmetry.space_group_name_H-M   'P 1'
#
loop_
_entity.id
_entity.type
_entity.pdbx_description
1 polymer ?
#
loop_
_entity_poly.entity_id
_entity_poly.type
_entity_poly.pdbx_seq_one_letter_code
_entity_poly.pdbx_strand_id
1 'polypeptide(L)'
;MIDTNPRETITQLFSFLRAQGNTDYLGERVSQLQHSLQCAHLATQSPQYGSDPEVILGALLHDVGRFIPSAKDMPAMIAPDGAYIGQASHEVLGERYLRQLGFGEKVCQLVGSHVVAKRILTATEKGYYDGLSETSKRTLEFQGGVFSEEQVCEARRDPWLGEKLDVRRWDDRAKDPEMEVPGLEEYVELAVRCLDESRACVVVVSRRYPLPEKPVLIVSVSEGLLNQCLHHMLEEIKCHDWIMEGFPRVENGDRPAVQREALEQLARRGVRVVDLAAGGQDYSKNNTCLPPDSNVVDIYNELEGLPPTDPTGRAQVVVRRGLALLQQRKADFVYLSLPTSLKDGPFGDLLEELKDGLVGLDAIIAITAEKAPGGGDSTGRTVFDAVFDRAKKTTKSSSVDLP
;
A
#
# COMPACT_ATOMS: atom_id res chain seq x y z
N MET A 1 12.79 -5.09 -10.64
CA MET A 1 12.15 -6.21 -9.93
C MET A 1 12.52 -6.07 -8.47
N ILE A 2 11.55 -6.09 -7.57
CA ILE A 2 11.82 -6.14 -6.12
C ILE A 2 12.40 -7.52 -5.83
N ASP A 3 13.50 -7.57 -5.10
CA ASP A 3 14.04 -8.82 -4.62
C ASP A 3 13.04 -9.48 -3.67
N THR A 4 12.64 -10.70 -4.00
CA THR A 4 11.70 -11.47 -3.18
C THR A 4 12.29 -11.83 -1.82
N ASN A 5 13.61 -11.79 -1.65
CA ASN A 5 14.28 -12.04 -0.38
C ASN A 5 14.32 -10.77 0.50
N PRO A 6 13.65 -10.75 1.68
CA PRO A 6 13.69 -9.60 2.58
C PRO A 6 15.11 -9.23 3.01
N ARG A 7 16.00 -10.22 3.24
CA ARG A 7 17.38 -9.96 3.70
C ARG A 7 18.22 -9.26 2.65
N GLU A 8 18.11 -9.65 1.38
CA GLU A 8 18.80 -9.00 0.28
C GLU A 8 18.27 -7.57 0.08
N THR A 9 16.95 -7.39 0.18
CA THR A 9 16.32 -6.05 0.17
C THR A 9 16.88 -5.15 1.28
N ILE A 10 16.95 -5.64 2.53
CA ILE A 10 17.51 -4.87 3.66
C ILE A 10 19.00 -4.60 3.46
N THR A 11 19.75 -5.59 2.97
CA THR A 11 21.18 -5.42 2.68
C THR A 11 21.42 -4.29 1.68
N GLN A 12 20.60 -4.25 0.62
CA GLN A 12 20.64 -3.17 -0.36
C GLN A 12 20.23 -1.82 0.24
N LEU A 13 19.12 -1.77 0.98
CA LEU A 13 18.66 -0.55 1.64
C LEU A 13 19.74 0.03 2.57
N PHE A 14 20.33 -0.80 3.42
CA PHE A 14 21.36 -0.39 4.37
C PHE A 14 22.68 -0.04 3.67
N SER A 15 22.94 -0.56 2.47
CA SER A 15 24.08 -0.12 1.67
C SER A 15 24.00 1.37 1.31
N PHE A 16 22.78 1.91 1.11
CA PHE A 16 22.60 3.34 0.85
C PHE A 16 22.90 4.21 2.08
N LEU A 17 22.47 3.77 3.27
CA LEU A 17 22.83 4.43 4.54
C LEU A 17 24.34 4.38 4.76
N ARG A 18 24.96 3.20 4.59
CA ARG A 18 26.41 3.02 4.76
C ARG A 18 27.21 3.89 3.79
N ALA A 19 26.73 4.02 2.54
CA ALA A 19 27.37 4.86 1.53
C ALA A 19 27.39 6.35 1.89
N GLN A 20 26.52 6.81 2.79
CA GLN A 20 26.60 8.18 3.29
C GLN A 20 27.84 8.39 4.18
N GLY A 21 28.31 7.37 4.90
CA GLY A 21 29.58 7.41 5.66
C GLY A 21 29.75 8.69 6.49
N ASN A 22 30.79 9.47 6.15
CA ASN A 22 31.13 10.76 6.78
C ASN A 22 30.56 11.98 6.03
N THR A 23 29.57 11.80 5.15
CA THR A 23 28.92 12.90 4.42
C THR A 23 28.22 13.83 5.40
N ASP A 24 28.46 15.13 5.22
CA ASP A 24 27.93 16.21 6.04
C ASP A 24 26.40 16.17 6.19
N TYR A 25 25.91 16.38 7.42
CA TYR A 25 24.49 16.53 7.71
C TYR A 25 24.08 18.01 7.70
N LEU A 26 23.96 18.60 6.52
CA LEU A 26 23.45 19.97 6.32
C LEU A 26 24.13 21.04 7.19
N GLY A 27 25.45 20.92 7.39
CA GLY A 27 26.26 21.82 8.22
C GLY A 27 26.26 21.51 9.72
N GLU A 28 25.60 20.44 10.18
CA GLU A 28 25.68 19.96 11.56
C GLU A 28 26.94 19.12 11.77
N ARG A 29 27.41 19.01 13.03
CA ARG A 29 28.66 18.31 13.37
C ARG A 29 28.57 16.78 13.37
N VAL A 30 27.57 16.21 12.70
CA VAL A 30 27.37 14.76 12.57
C VAL A 30 27.26 14.39 11.09
N SER A 31 27.62 13.16 10.74
CA SER A 31 27.33 12.64 9.41
C SER A 31 25.88 12.20 9.27
N GLN A 32 25.38 12.08 8.03
CA GLN A 32 24.06 11.50 7.74
C GLN A 32 23.86 10.12 8.40
N LEU A 33 24.89 9.26 8.35
CA LEU A 33 24.82 7.93 8.97
C LEU A 33 24.77 8.03 10.50
N GLN A 34 25.60 8.89 11.12
CA GLN A 34 25.59 9.11 12.56
C GLN A 34 24.23 9.61 13.03
N HIS A 35 23.65 10.58 12.31
CA HIS A 35 22.32 11.11 12.60
C HIS A 35 21.25 10.01 12.58
N SER A 36 21.17 9.21 11.51
CA SER A 36 20.22 8.09 11.43
C SER A 36 20.38 7.08 12.57
N LEU A 37 21.63 6.73 12.93
CA LEU A 37 21.91 5.78 14.01
C LEU A 37 21.55 6.36 15.39
N GLN A 38 21.80 7.65 15.62
CA GLN A 38 21.40 8.34 16.85
C GLN A 38 19.87 8.41 16.99
N CYS A 39 19.15 8.71 15.91
CA CYS A 39 17.68 8.66 15.92
C CYS A 39 17.15 7.29 16.32
N ALA A 40 17.67 6.24 15.69
CA ALA A 40 17.29 4.85 15.98
C ALA A 40 17.62 4.49 17.44
N HIS A 41 18.83 4.85 17.90
CA HIS A 41 19.24 4.59 19.27
C HIS A 41 18.33 5.30 20.28
N LEU A 42 18.02 6.58 20.09
CA LEU A 42 17.09 7.31 20.96
C LEU A 42 15.69 6.68 20.97
N ALA A 43 15.22 6.15 19.82
CA ALA A 43 13.97 5.41 19.75
C ALA A 43 14.02 4.13 20.62
N THR A 44 15.12 3.36 20.58
CA THR A 44 15.29 2.17 21.44
C THR A 44 15.28 2.50 22.93
N GLN A 45 15.73 3.70 23.31
CA GLN A 45 15.73 4.16 24.70
C GLN A 45 14.37 4.71 25.15
N SER A 46 13.39 4.83 24.25
CA SER A 46 12.05 5.32 24.60
C SER A 46 11.34 4.33 25.52
N PRO A 47 10.85 4.75 26.71
CA PRO A 47 10.04 3.89 27.56
C PRO A 47 8.72 3.45 26.90
N GLN A 48 8.21 4.25 25.95
CA GLN A 48 6.94 4.00 25.30
C GLN A 48 7.09 3.17 24.01
N TYR A 49 8.15 3.44 23.23
CA TYR A 49 8.31 2.88 21.88
C TYR A 49 9.58 2.05 21.69
N GLY A 50 10.43 1.89 22.71
CA GLY A 50 11.70 1.18 22.60
C GLY A 50 11.59 -0.32 22.32
N SER A 51 10.38 -0.88 22.40
CA SER A 51 10.07 -2.25 21.98
C SER A 51 9.25 -2.34 20.68
N ASP A 52 8.92 -1.21 20.05
CA ASP A 52 8.20 -1.18 18.78
C ASP A 52 9.21 -1.11 17.61
N PRO A 53 9.39 -2.21 16.87
CA PRO A 53 10.40 -2.27 15.82
C PRO A 53 10.04 -1.36 14.64
N GLU A 54 8.77 -1.12 14.36
CA GLU A 54 8.36 -0.22 13.27
C GLU A 54 8.71 1.24 13.61
N VAL A 55 8.62 1.63 14.88
CA VAL A 55 9.02 2.97 15.34
C VAL A 55 10.52 3.16 15.28
N ILE A 56 11.29 2.16 15.73
CA ILE A 56 12.76 2.19 15.66
C ILE A 56 13.23 2.31 14.20
N LEU A 57 12.63 1.54 13.28
CA LEU A 57 12.93 1.65 11.85
C LEU A 57 12.48 2.98 11.26
N GLY A 58 11.31 3.49 11.66
CA GLY A 58 10.84 4.81 11.28
C GLY A 58 11.87 5.88 11.62
N ALA A 59 12.45 5.82 12.83
CA ALA A 59 13.52 6.73 13.26
C ALA A 59 14.83 6.53 12.47
N LEU A 60 15.26 5.28 12.26
CA LEU A 60 16.47 4.95 11.50
C LEU A 60 16.39 5.45 10.05
N LEU A 61 15.22 5.33 9.43
CA LEU A 61 15.02 5.51 7.99
C LEU A 61 14.34 6.85 7.63
N HIS A 62 14.04 7.74 8.58
CA HIS A 62 13.26 8.95 8.31
C HIS A 62 13.85 9.83 7.20
N ASP A 63 15.18 9.87 7.08
CA ASP A 63 15.92 10.64 6.08
C ASP A 63 16.31 9.83 4.82
N VAL A 64 15.87 8.58 4.70
CA VAL A 64 16.27 7.66 3.62
C VAL A 64 16.05 8.21 2.21
N GLY A 65 15.00 9.03 2.05
CA GLY A 65 14.67 9.66 0.78
C GLY A 65 15.75 10.58 0.23
N ARG A 66 16.73 11.02 1.05
CA ARG A 66 17.84 11.88 0.62
C ARG A 66 18.88 11.16 -0.22
N PHE A 67 19.00 9.84 -0.06
CA PHE A 67 20.15 9.09 -0.56
C PHE A 67 19.83 7.80 -1.30
N ILE A 68 18.55 7.46 -1.46
CA ILE A 68 18.15 6.40 -2.39
C ILE A 68 18.42 6.80 -3.85
N PRO A 69 18.57 5.86 -4.79
CA PRO A 69 18.93 6.17 -6.18
C PRO A 69 18.03 7.23 -6.86
N SER A 70 16.73 7.20 -6.58
CA SER A 70 15.74 8.16 -7.11
C SER A 70 15.87 9.58 -6.54
N ALA A 71 16.68 9.79 -5.50
CA ALA A 71 16.96 11.11 -4.95
C ALA A 71 17.70 12.02 -5.95
N LYS A 72 18.44 11.43 -6.90
CA LYS A 72 19.22 12.16 -7.91
C LYS A 72 18.36 12.98 -8.88
N ASP A 73 17.10 12.61 -9.05
CA ASP A 73 16.17 13.27 -9.95
C ASP A 73 15.36 14.38 -9.26
N MET A 74 15.55 14.58 -7.95
CA MET A 74 14.80 15.57 -7.17
C MET A 74 15.44 16.96 -7.20
N PRO A 75 14.64 18.03 -7.25
CA PRO A 75 15.17 19.39 -7.16
C PRO A 75 15.78 19.64 -5.78
N ALA A 76 16.98 20.20 -5.78
CA ALA A 76 17.62 20.73 -4.59
C ALA A 76 16.83 21.94 -4.04
N MET A 77 16.70 22.02 -2.71
CA MET A 77 16.26 23.23 -2.02
C MET A 77 17.47 24.12 -1.78
N ILE A 78 17.42 25.32 -2.34
CA ILE A 78 18.48 26.33 -2.21
C ILE A 78 17.87 27.56 -1.54
N ALA A 79 18.46 27.99 -0.44
CA ALA A 79 18.06 29.20 0.26
C ALA A 79 18.36 30.46 -0.59
N PRO A 80 17.74 31.63 -0.29
CA PRO A 80 17.97 32.85 -1.07
C PRO A 80 19.43 33.34 -1.08
N ASP A 81 20.22 32.91 -0.10
CA ASP A 81 21.67 33.15 0.02
C ASP A 81 22.54 32.18 -0.80
N GLY A 82 21.92 31.25 -1.53
CA GLY A 82 22.59 30.23 -2.34
C GLY A 82 23.00 28.97 -1.57
N ALA A 83 22.72 28.88 -0.27
CA ALA A 83 23.05 27.69 0.53
C ALA A 83 22.14 26.51 0.19
N TYR A 84 22.73 25.31 0.03
CA TYR A 84 21.98 24.07 -0.08
C TYR A 84 21.37 23.71 1.28
N ILE A 85 20.04 23.62 1.33
CA ILE A 85 19.30 23.37 2.57
C ILE A 85 18.54 22.03 2.56
N GLY A 86 18.65 21.23 1.49
CA GLY A 86 18.13 19.87 1.42
C GLY A 86 17.57 19.48 0.04
N GLN A 87 16.84 18.36 -0.01
CA GLN A 87 16.02 17.98 -1.17
C GLN A 87 14.55 18.20 -0.83
N ALA A 88 13.81 18.76 -1.78
CA ALA A 88 12.37 18.91 -1.60
C ALA A 88 11.73 17.53 -1.50
N SER A 89 10.83 17.36 -0.53
CA SER A 89 9.97 16.18 -0.42
C SER A 89 10.69 14.83 -0.23
N HIS A 90 11.89 14.85 0.38
CA HIS A 90 12.61 13.62 0.74
C HIS A 90 11.80 12.70 1.67
N GLU A 91 10.95 13.27 2.53
CA GLU A 91 10.00 12.53 3.37
C GLU A 91 9.01 11.73 2.51
N VAL A 92 8.41 12.36 1.49
CA VAL A 92 7.46 11.71 0.57
C VAL A 92 8.17 10.67 -0.30
N LEU A 93 9.39 10.98 -0.74
CA LEU A 93 10.18 10.08 -1.56
C LEU A 93 10.59 8.82 -0.77
N GLY A 94 11.06 9.00 0.47
CA GLY A 94 11.43 7.92 1.38
C GLY A 94 10.23 7.03 1.72
N GLU A 95 9.10 7.63 2.10
CA GLU A 95 7.84 6.93 2.35
C GLU A 95 7.43 6.07 1.13
N ARG A 96 7.39 6.69 -0.06
CA ARG A 96 7.00 5.98 -1.29
C ARG A 96 7.95 4.83 -1.60
N TYR A 97 9.25 5.04 -1.44
CA TYR A 97 10.26 4.01 -1.69
C TYR A 97 10.13 2.83 -0.74
N LEU A 98 9.97 3.08 0.57
CA LEU A 98 9.77 2.00 1.54
C LEU A 98 8.46 1.24 1.30
N ARG A 99 7.40 1.95 0.91
CA ARG A 99 6.13 1.32 0.52
C ARG A 99 6.32 0.41 -0.69
N GLN A 100 7.11 0.82 -1.68
CA GLN A 100 7.46 -0.02 -2.84
C GLN A 100 8.27 -1.25 -2.45
N LEU A 101 9.16 -1.15 -1.45
CA LEU A 101 9.86 -2.33 -0.93
C LEU A 101 8.93 -3.28 -0.15
N GLY A 102 7.72 -2.86 0.22
CA GLY A 102 6.75 -3.68 0.94
C GLY A 102 6.82 -3.55 2.46
N PHE A 103 7.42 -2.48 2.99
CA PHE A 103 7.33 -2.15 4.41
C PHE A 103 5.89 -1.86 4.85
N GLY A 104 5.64 -2.06 6.14
CA GLY A 104 4.35 -1.76 6.75
C GLY A 104 4.03 -0.27 6.66
N GLU A 105 2.73 0.05 6.62
CA GLU A 105 2.26 1.43 6.47
C GLU A 105 2.71 2.31 7.64
N LYS A 106 2.88 1.75 8.84
CA LYS A 106 3.41 2.47 10.01
C LYS A 106 4.82 2.97 9.75
N VAL A 107 5.76 2.09 9.34
CA VAL A 107 7.14 2.49 9.00
C VAL A 107 7.14 3.55 7.91
N CYS A 108 6.40 3.34 6.83
CA CYS A 108 6.33 4.27 5.70
C CYS A 108 5.87 5.66 6.15
N GLN A 109 4.76 5.73 6.90
CA GLN A 109 4.22 7.01 7.35
C GLN A 109 5.09 7.69 8.41
N LEU A 110 5.78 6.95 9.27
CA LEU A 110 6.73 7.55 10.21
C LEU A 110 7.86 8.27 9.47
N VAL A 111 8.39 7.64 8.42
CA VAL A 111 9.40 8.24 7.55
C VAL A 111 8.83 9.47 6.82
N GLY A 112 7.63 9.37 6.27
CA GLY A 112 6.99 10.44 5.50
C GLY A 112 6.50 11.65 6.31
N SER A 113 6.40 11.53 7.64
CA SER A 113 5.71 12.52 8.45
C SER A 113 6.63 13.46 9.23
N HIS A 114 7.96 13.26 9.24
CA HIS A 114 8.84 14.04 10.10
C HIS A 114 8.83 15.56 9.77
N VAL A 115 8.57 15.95 8.52
CA VAL A 115 8.35 17.36 8.14
C VAL A 115 7.02 17.89 8.69
N VAL A 116 5.92 17.14 8.55
CA VAL A 116 4.61 17.49 9.08
C VAL A 116 4.64 17.57 10.61
N ALA A 117 5.30 16.62 11.26
CA ALA A 117 5.50 16.58 12.71
C ALA A 117 6.23 17.84 13.21
N LYS A 118 7.26 18.33 12.49
CA LYS A 118 7.93 19.60 12.82
C LYS A 118 6.93 20.77 12.84
N ARG A 119 6.05 20.85 11.85
CA ARG A 119 5.04 21.92 11.73
C ARG A 119 4.02 21.86 12.87
N ILE A 120 3.62 20.66 13.28
CA ILE A 120 2.69 20.42 14.40
C ILE A 120 3.35 20.78 15.74
N LEU A 121 4.56 20.30 16.01
CA LEU A 121 5.27 20.59 17.26
C LEU A 121 5.50 22.09 17.42
N THR A 122 5.87 22.77 16.33
CA THR A 122 6.01 24.23 16.32
C THR A 122 4.70 24.96 16.62
N ALA A 123 3.55 24.40 16.21
CA ALA A 123 2.24 24.98 16.47
C ALA A 123 1.73 24.70 17.90
N THR A 124 2.10 23.57 18.49
CA THR A 124 1.45 23.03 19.69
C THR A 124 2.31 23.08 20.95
N GLU A 125 3.64 23.11 20.81
CA GLU A 125 4.58 23.11 21.93
C GLU A 125 5.27 24.47 22.07
N LYS A 126 5.01 25.14 23.20
CA LYS A 126 5.62 26.42 23.50
C LYS A 126 7.15 26.29 23.60
N GLY A 127 7.87 27.08 22.82
CA GLY A 127 9.34 27.10 22.79
C GLY A 127 9.97 26.08 21.84
N TYR A 128 9.17 25.25 21.15
CA TYR A 128 9.71 24.26 20.20
C TYR A 128 10.43 24.94 19.03
N TYR A 129 9.84 26.01 18.46
CA TYR A 129 10.44 26.79 17.38
C TYR A 129 11.85 27.28 17.73
N ASP A 130 12.03 27.76 18.98
CA ASP A 130 13.28 28.35 19.43
C ASP A 130 14.40 27.31 19.53
N GLY A 131 14.05 26.05 19.82
CA GLY A 131 14.97 24.91 19.91
C GLY A 131 15.36 24.29 18.57
N LEU A 132 14.71 24.68 17.45
CA LEU A 132 15.08 24.19 16.12
C LEU A 132 16.48 24.70 15.71
N SER A 133 17.24 23.87 14.99
CA SER A 133 18.46 24.34 14.34
C SER A 133 18.15 25.37 13.25
N GLU A 134 19.12 26.23 12.91
CA GLU A 134 18.91 27.28 11.92
C GLU A 134 18.49 26.73 10.54
N THR A 135 19.07 25.60 10.12
CA THR A 135 18.64 24.87 8.91
C THR A 135 17.18 24.40 9.02
N SER A 136 16.77 23.92 10.20
CA SER A 136 15.41 23.44 10.44
C SER A 136 14.36 24.57 10.43
N LYS A 137 14.73 25.76 10.94
CA LYS A 137 13.91 26.98 10.87
C LYS A 137 13.76 27.46 9.43
N ARG A 138 14.86 27.55 8.67
CA ARG A 138 14.82 27.96 7.25
C ARG A 138 13.93 27.03 6.43
N THR A 139 14.12 25.72 6.56
CA THR A 139 13.32 24.73 5.80
C THR A 139 11.84 24.74 6.18
N LEU A 140 11.49 25.10 7.42
CA LEU A 140 10.09 25.18 7.86
C LEU A 140 9.26 26.18 7.02
N GLU A 141 9.84 27.33 6.67
CA GLU A 141 9.17 28.34 5.83
C GLU A 141 8.85 27.79 4.43
N PHE A 142 9.81 27.11 3.80
CA PHE A 142 9.62 26.46 2.51
C PHE A 142 8.65 25.27 2.55
N GLN A 143 8.45 24.67 3.72
CA GLN A 143 7.57 23.51 3.94
C GLN A 143 6.13 23.90 4.31
N GLY A 144 5.78 25.18 4.16
CA GLY A 144 4.43 25.69 4.42
C GLY A 144 4.21 26.23 5.83
N GLY A 145 5.29 26.45 6.60
CA GLY A 145 5.24 27.15 7.89
C GLY A 145 4.54 26.37 9.00
N VAL A 146 4.22 27.07 10.09
CA VAL A 146 3.54 26.52 11.27
C VAL A 146 2.11 26.09 10.92
N PHE A 147 1.65 24.97 11.48
CA PHE A 147 0.26 24.52 11.29
C PHE A 147 -0.76 25.49 11.94
N SER A 148 -1.93 25.64 11.32
CA SER A 148 -3.10 26.27 11.94
C SER A 148 -3.79 25.33 12.95
N GLU A 149 -4.67 25.86 13.78
CA GLU A 149 -5.45 25.06 14.74
C GLU A 149 -6.30 23.98 14.04
N GLU A 150 -6.88 24.30 12.88
CA GLU A 150 -7.66 23.35 12.08
C GLU A 150 -6.79 22.21 11.55
N GLN A 151 -5.57 22.52 11.09
CA GLN A 151 -4.63 21.52 10.61
C GLN A 151 -4.14 20.60 11.74
N VAL A 152 -3.92 21.16 12.93
CA VAL A 152 -3.62 20.36 14.14
C VAL A 152 -4.80 19.46 14.50
N CYS A 153 -6.03 19.97 14.43
CA CYS A 153 -7.24 19.20 14.71
C CYS A 153 -7.39 18.01 13.75
N GLU A 154 -7.13 18.21 12.45
CA GLU A 154 -7.10 17.15 11.46
C GLU A 154 -6.01 16.11 11.77
N ALA A 155 -4.80 16.56 12.09
CA ALA A 155 -3.67 15.69 12.40
C ALA A 155 -3.94 14.75 13.59
N ARG A 156 -4.81 15.15 14.54
CA ARG A 156 -5.18 14.30 15.69
C ARG A 156 -5.99 13.05 15.30
N ARG A 157 -6.48 12.95 14.07
CA ARG A 157 -7.15 11.74 13.56
C ARG A 157 -6.17 10.64 13.15
N ASP A 158 -4.89 10.98 13.03
CA ASP A 158 -3.83 10.04 12.69
C ASP A 158 -3.53 9.10 13.87
N PRO A 159 -3.69 7.77 13.71
CA PRO A 159 -3.46 6.82 14.78
C PRO A 159 -2.01 6.73 15.24
N TRP A 160 -1.05 7.22 14.43
CA TRP A 160 0.38 7.20 14.74
C TRP A 160 0.95 8.60 15.01
N LEU A 161 0.10 9.60 15.28
CA LEU A 161 0.56 10.95 15.53
C LEU A 161 1.60 11.00 16.65
N GLY A 162 1.38 10.25 17.75
CA GLY A 162 2.31 10.21 18.88
C GLY A 162 3.72 9.77 18.47
N GLU A 163 3.81 8.65 17.75
CA GLU A 163 5.06 8.11 17.23
C GLU A 163 5.72 9.07 16.22
N LYS A 164 4.95 9.70 15.33
CA LYS A 164 5.45 10.67 14.34
C LYS A 164 6.09 11.89 15.02
N LEU A 165 5.46 12.39 16.08
CA LEU A 165 5.98 13.50 16.86
C LEU A 165 7.27 13.10 17.59
N ASP A 166 7.34 11.89 18.15
CA ASP A 166 8.55 11.41 18.83
C ASP A 166 9.71 11.13 17.89
N VAL A 167 9.46 10.57 16.70
CA VAL A 167 10.48 10.46 15.64
C VAL A 167 11.06 11.83 15.34
N ARG A 168 10.22 12.87 15.25
CA ARG A 168 10.71 14.24 15.03
C ARG A 168 11.53 14.78 16.21
N ARG A 169 11.12 14.51 17.46
CA ARG A 169 11.91 14.91 18.63
C ARG A 169 13.26 14.21 18.67
N TRP A 170 13.35 12.96 18.23
CA TRP A 170 14.64 12.25 18.12
C TRP A 170 15.50 12.81 16.98
N ASP A 171 14.93 13.12 15.82
CA ASP A 171 15.59 13.86 14.73
C ASP A 171 16.26 15.15 15.26
N ASP A 172 15.51 15.98 16.00
CA ASP A 172 16.09 17.22 16.51
C ASP A 172 17.20 17.00 17.58
N ARG A 173 17.18 15.88 18.31
CA ARG A 173 18.18 15.53 19.34
C ARG A 173 19.41 14.80 18.80
N ALA A 174 19.31 14.13 17.66
CA ALA A 174 20.33 13.25 17.07
C ALA A 174 21.44 14.02 16.33
N LYS A 175 22.07 14.97 17.03
CA LYS A 175 23.08 15.90 16.45
C LYS A 175 24.32 16.04 17.34
N ASP A 176 24.59 15.04 18.17
CA ASP A 176 25.69 15.05 19.13
C ASP A 176 26.90 14.28 18.56
N PRO A 177 28.02 14.95 18.21
CA PRO A 177 29.21 14.26 17.66
C PRO A 177 29.84 13.26 18.62
N GLU A 178 29.61 13.38 19.92
CA GLU A 178 30.23 12.54 20.95
C GLU A 178 29.33 11.36 21.38
N MET A 179 28.10 11.27 20.84
CA MET A 179 27.18 10.20 21.20
C MET A 179 27.61 8.86 20.57
N GLU A 180 28.01 7.92 21.42
CA GLU A 180 28.28 6.55 21.01
C GLU A 180 26.98 5.76 20.83
N VAL A 181 26.78 5.18 19.64
CA VAL A 181 25.58 4.42 19.29
C VAL A 181 25.93 3.13 18.54
N PRO A 182 25.06 2.09 18.60
CA PRO A 182 25.24 0.88 17.81
C PRO A 182 25.28 1.17 16.30
N GLY A 183 26.04 0.35 15.55
CA GLY A 183 26.09 0.40 14.09
C GLY A 183 24.83 -0.16 13.41
N LEU A 184 24.80 -0.11 12.08
CA LEU A 184 23.67 -0.62 11.28
C LEU A 184 23.40 -2.11 11.51
N GLU A 185 24.45 -2.87 11.84
CA GLU A 185 24.41 -4.32 12.06
C GLU A 185 23.41 -4.71 13.15
N GLU A 186 23.24 -3.87 14.19
CA GLU A 186 22.29 -4.09 15.29
C GLU A 186 20.83 -4.08 14.82
N TYR A 187 20.54 -3.37 13.72
CA TYR A 187 19.19 -3.17 13.21
C TYR A 187 18.82 -4.12 12.07
N VAL A 188 19.75 -4.95 11.56
CA VAL A 188 19.53 -5.80 10.39
C VAL A 188 18.42 -6.82 10.64
N GLU A 189 18.51 -7.60 11.72
CA GLU A 189 17.51 -8.65 12.00
C GLU A 189 16.12 -8.07 12.29
N LEU A 190 16.09 -6.90 12.94
CA LEU A 190 14.86 -6.16 13.20
C LEU A 190 14.22 -5.69 11.88
N ALA A 191 15.01 -5.11 10.97
CA ALA A 191 14.55 -4.66 9.66
C ALA A 191 14.06 -5.82 8.78
N VAL A 192 14.79 -6.93 8.77
CA VAL A 192 14.42 -8.14 8.00
C VAL A 192 13.10 -8.70 8.51
N ARG A 193 12.95 -8.86 9.83
CA ARG A 193 11.71 -9.37 10.42
C ARG A 193 10.52 -8.45 10.12
N CYS A 194 10.66 -7.13 10.30
CA CYS A 194 9.59 -6.18 9.97
C CYS A 194 9.17 -6.23 8.50
N LEU A 195 10.14 -6.32 7.59
CA LEU A 195 9.85 -6.41 6.16
C LEU A 195 9.16 -7.73 5.81
N ASP A 196 9.63 -8.85 6.36
CA ASP A 196 9.05 -10.18 6.16
C ASP A 196 7.61 -10.26 6.69
N GLU A 197 7.38 -9.83 7.94
CA GLU A 197 6.05 -9.79 8.55
C GLU A 197 5.07 -8.89 7.80
N SER A 198 5.55 -7.75 7.27
CA SER A 198 4.74 -6.87 6.44
C SER A 198 4.40 -7.52 5.10
N ARG A 199 5.38 -8.19 4.47
CA ARG A 199 5.19 -8.85 3.18
C ARG A 199 4.30 -10.09 3.27
N ALA A 200 4.18 -10.71 4.45
CA ALA A 200 3.32 -11.87 4.68
C ALA A 200 1.81 -11.55 4.73
N CYS A 201 1.41 -10.27 4.78
CA CYS A 201 0.00 -9.90 4.95
C CYS A 201 -0.42 -8.67 4.12
N VAL A 202 -1.70 -8.60 3.76
CA VAL A 202 -2.37 -7.42 3.21
C VAL A 202 -3.25 -6.79 4.29
N VAL A 203 -3.30 -5.46 4.30
CA VAL A 203 -4.18 -4.67 5.15
C VAL A 203 -5.35 -4.15 4.32
N VAL A 204 -6.57 -4.55 4.67
CA VAL A 204 -7.79 -4.02 4.09
C VAL A 204 -8.47 -3.16 5.13
N VAL A 205 -8.57 -1.85 4.88
CA VAL A 205 -9.02 -0.85 5.85
C VAL A 205 -8.13 -0.90 7.10
N SER A 206 -8.54 -1.59 8.17
CA SER A 206 -7.80 -1.74 9.43
C SER A 206 -7.56 -3.20 9.81
N ARG A 207 -7.79 -4.14 8.90
CA ARG A 207 -7.75 -5.59 9.15
C ARG A 207 -6.60 -6.24 8.38
N ARG A 208 -5.83 -7.09 9.06
CA ARG A 208 -4.70 -7.84 8.48
C ARG A 208 -5.14 -9.21 7.99
N TYR A 209 -4.74 -9.56 6.78
CA TYR A 209 -5.03 -10.81 6.11
C TYR A 209 -3.76 -11.46 5.58
N PRO A 210 -3.54 -12.78 5.71
CA PRO A 210 -2.44 -13.44 5.02
C PRO A 210 -2.61 -13.31 3.50
N LEU A 211 -1.51 -13.43 2.75
CA LEU A 211 -1.59 -13.55 1.30
C LEU A 211 -2.44 -14.77 0.90
N PRO A 212 -3.22 -14.68 -0.18
CA PRO A 212 -3.99 -15.82 -0.67
C PRO A 212 -3.05 -16.90 -1.24
N GLU A 213 -3.15 -18.13 -0.72
CA GLU A 213 -2.40 -19.28 -1.24
C GLU A 213 -3.05 -19.90 -2.48
N LYS A 214 -4.37 -19.77 -2.59
CA LYS A 214 -5.14 -20.18 -3.76
C LYS A 214 -5.37 -18.99 -4.69
N PRO A 215 -5.45 -19.22 -6.01
CA PRO A 215 -5.85 -18.17 -6.94
C PRO A 215 -7.20 -17.55 -6.54
N VAL A 216 -7.36 -16.25 -6.78
CA VAL A 216 -8.58 -15.51 -6.48
C VAL A 216 -9.15 -14.92 -7.76
N LEU A 217 -10.47 -15.02 -7.91
CA LEU A 217 -11.22 -14.30 -8.93
C LEU A 217 -12.34 -13.50 -8.27
N ILE A 218 -12.34 -12.19 -8.52
CA ILE A 218 -13.43 -11.29 -8.16
C ILE A 218 -14.07 -10.76 -9.44
N VAL A 219 -15.39 -10.87 -9.56
CA VAL A 219 -16.18 -10.32 -10.67
C VAL A 219 -17.17 -9.30 -10.10
N SER A 220 -16.97 -8.04 -10.44
CA SER A 220 -17.84 -6.93 -10.04
C SER A 220 -18.88 -6.65 -11.13
N VAL A 221 -20.16 -6.72 -10.77
CA VAL A 221 -21.32 -6.50 -11.63
C VAL A 221 -22.28 -5.46 -11.03
N SER A 222 -23.34 -5.09 -11.76
CA SER A 222 -24.39 -4.24 -11.19
C SER A 222 -25.29 -5.01 -10.23
N GLU A 223 -25.98 -4.33 -9.31
CA GLU A 223 -26.86 -4.97 -8.31
C GLU A 223 -27.98 -5.79 -8.97
N GLY A 224 -28.55 -5.30 -10.07
CA GLY A 224 -29.56 -6.04 -10.84
C GLY A 224 -29.03 -7.36 -11.42
N LEU A 225 -27.80 -7.34 -11.93
CA LEU A 225 -27.15 -8.53 -12.49
C LEU A 225 -26.73 -9.52 -11.38
N LEU A 226 -26.27 -9.03 -10.22
CA LEU A 226 -25.97 -9.89 -9.08
C LEU A 226 -27.19 -10.69 -8.64
N ASN A 227 -28.37 -10.04 -8.59
CA ASN A 227 -29.62 -10.71 -8.25
C ASN A 227 -30.00 -11.78 -9.28
N GLN A 228 -29.71 -11.56 -10.57
CA GLN A 228 -29.91 -12.57 -11.60
C GLN A 228 -28.94 -13.75 -11.44
N CYS A 229 -27.65 -13.50 -11.23
CA CYS A 229 -26.68 -14.56 -10.92
C CYS A 229 -27.17 -15.41 -9.75
N LEU A 230 -27.72 -14.78 -8.70
CA LEU A 230 -28.18 -15.48 -7.48
C LEU A 230 -29.27 -16.50 -7.79
N HIS A 231 -30.15 -16.19 -8.74
CA HIS A 231 -31.20 -17.12 -9.15
C HIS A 231 -30.67 -18.25 -10.04
N HIS A 232 -29.74 -17.96 -10.95
CA HIS A 232 -29.28 -18.90 -11.98
C HIS A 232 -28.14 -19.82 -11.54
N MET A 233 -27.32 -19.41 -10.56
CA MET A 233 -26.12 -20.14 -10.14
C MET A 233 -26.23 -20.69 -8.71
N LEU A 234 -27.46 -20.74 -8.16
CA LEU A 234 -27.67 -21.03 -6.73
C LEU A 234 -27.15 -22.41 -6.30
N GLU A 235 -27.24 -23.40 -7.17
CA GLU A 235 -26.72 -24.75 -6.90
C GLU A 235 -25.20 -24.76 -6.95
N GLU A 236 -24.60 -24.14 -7.97
CA GLU A 236 -23.16 -24.04 -8.14
C GLU A 236 -22.51 -23.31 -6.97
N ILE A 237 -23.10 -22.22 -6.51
CA ILE A 237 -22.62 -21.44 -5.34
C ILE A 237 -22.57 -22.32 -4.10
N LYS A 238 -23.59 -23.14 -3.86
CA LYS A 238 -23.63 -24.04 -2.72
C LYS A 238 -22.61 -25.17 -2.86
N CYS A 239 -22.47 -25.74 -4.06
CA CYS A 239 -21.58 -26.86 -4.32
C CYS A 239 -20.09 -26.46 -4.30
N HIS A 240 -19.76 -25.24 -4.71
CA HIS A 240 -18.38 -24.76 -4.87
C HIS A 240 -17.99 -23.67 -3.86
N ASP A 241 -18.88 -23.37 -2.90
CA ASP A 241 -18.70 -22.36 -1.85
C ASP A 241 -18.29 -20.99 -2.42
N TRP A 242 -18.96 -20.51 -3.48
CA TRP A 242 -18.66 -19.18 -4.04
C TRP A 242 -19.18 -18.06 -3.14
N ILE A 243 -18.49 -16.92 -3.15
CA ILE A 243 -18.94 -15.71 -2.47
C ILE A 243 -19.86 -14.95 -3.44
N MET A 244 -21.11 -14.73 -3.07
CA MET A 244 -22.00 -13.94 -3.90
C MET A 244 -22.84 -12.97 -3.08
N GLU A 245 -22.31 -11.77 -2.90
CA GLU A 245 -22.85 -10.77 -1.98
C GLU A 245 -22.55 -9.35 -2.49
N GLY A 246 -23.50 -8.44 -2.30
CA GLY A 246 -23.28 -7.02 -2.54
C GLY A 246 -22.73 -6.35 -1.28
N PHE A 247 -21.67 -5.55 -1.43
CA PHE A 247 -21.02 -4.84 -0.34
C PHE A 247 -21.37 -3.34 -0.37
N PRO A 248 -21.55 -2.69 0.79
CA PRO A 248 -21.93 -1.28 0.86
C PRO A 248 -20.83 -0.38 0.30
N ARG A 249 -21.24 0.77 -0.26
CA ARG A 249 -20.32 1.89 -0.50
C ARG A 249 -19.83 2.42 0.85
N VAL A 250 -18.53 2.43 1.05
CA VAL A 250 -17.90 3.10 2.21
C VAL A 250 -18.01 4.61 1.97
N GLU A 251 -18.44 5.38 2.98
CA GLU A 251 -18.73 6.83 2.86
C GLU A 251 -17.55 7.69 2.38
N ASN A 252 -16.32 7.17 2.34
CA ASN A 252 -15.17 7.82 1.73
C ASN A 252 -15.09 7.59 0.22
N GLY A 253 -16.09 8.13 -0.49
CA GLY A 253 -16.09 8.32 -1.94
C GLY A 253 -16.23 7.04 -2.78
N ASP A 254 -16.88 7.19 -3.94
CA ASP A 254 -16.92 6.16 -4.99
C ASP A 254 -15.53 5.55 -5.17
N ARG A 255 -15.43 4.22 -5.27
CA ARG A 255 -14.32 3.43 -4.72
C ARG A 255 -13.17 3.10 -5.70
N PRO A 256 -12.15 3.96 -5.84
CA PRO A 256 -10.80 3.54 -6.26
C PRO A 256 -9.79 3.33 -5.12
N ALA A 257 -9.96 3.89 -3.93
CA ALA A 257 -8.87 3.92 -2.93
C ALA A 257 -8.60 2.56 -2.25
N VAL A 258 -9.61 1.95 -1.61
CA VAL A 258 -9.42 0.69 -0.86
C VAL A 258 -9.10 -0.49 -1.78
N GLN A 259 -9.75 -0.57 -2.95
CA GLN A 259 -9.48 -1.61 -3.94
C GLN A 259 -8.06 -1.49 -4.47
N ARG A 260 -7.69 -0.31 -4.97
CA ARG A 260 -6.35 -0.07 -5.52
C ARG A 260 -5.27 -0.36 -4.48
N GLU A 261 -5.48 0.10 -3.25
CA GLU A 261 -4.54 -0.14 -2.16
C GLU A 261 -4.36 -1.65 -1.87
N ALA A 262 -5.45 -2.42 -1.79
CA ALA A 262 -5.36 -3.87 -1.59
C ALA A 262 -4.64 -4.58 -2.75
N LEU A 263 -4.95 -4.21 -4.00
CA LEU A 263 -4.33 -4.78 -5.20
C LEU A 263 -2.84 -4.41 -5.30
N GLU A 264 -2.47 -3.16 -5.01
CA GLU A 264 -1.07 -2.72 -4.97
C GLU A 264 -0.29 -3.42 -3.85
N GLN A 265 -0.90 -3.62 -2.69
CA GLN A 265 -0.29 -4.36 -1.59
C GLN A 265 0.01 -5.80 -1.97
N LEU A 266 -0.94 -6.49 -2.62
CA LEU A 266 -0.74 -7.85 -3.13
C LEU A 266 0.41 -7.89 -4.13
N ALA A 267 0.42 -6.98 -5.11
CA ALA A 267 1.43 -6.97 -6.16
C ALA A 267 2.84 -6.69 -5.64
N ARG A 268 2.99 -5.75 -4.68
CA ARG A 268 4.27 -5.47 -3.99
C ARG A 268 4.79 -6.66 -3.18
N ARG A 269 3.92 -7.62 -2.86
CA ARG A 269 4.23 -8.84 -2.10
C ARG A 269 4.40 -10.07 -2.99
N GLY A 270 4.54 -9.87 -4.30
CA GLY A 270 4.82 -10.93 -5.26
C GLY A 270 3.60 -11.67 -5.79
N VAL A 271 2.38 -11.28 -5.40
CA VAL A 271 1.15 -11.83 -5.97
C VAL A 271 0.97 -11.29 -7.38
N ARG A 272 0.73 -12.15 -8.37
CA ARG A 272 0.50 -11.71 -9.77
C ARG A 272 -0.95 -11.22 -9.91
N VAL A 273 -1.13 -9.93 -9.66
CA VAL A 273 -2.43 -9.26 -9.68
C VAL A 273 -2.78 -8.78 -11.07
N VAL A 274 -4.00 -9.03 -11.52
CA VAL A 274 -4.56 -8.48 -12.76
C VAL A 274 -5.89 -7.81 -12.42
N ASP A 275 -6.03 -6.56 -12.84
CA ASP A 275 -7.25 -5.76 -12.69
C ASP A 275 -7.71 -5.35 -14.09
N LEU A 276 -8.85 -5.87 -14.54
CA LEU A 276 -9.40 -5.63 -15.87
C LEU A 276 -10.77 -4.98 -15.72
N ALA A 277 -10.97 -3.88 -16.43
CA ALA A 277 -12.25 -3.18 -16.47
C ALA A 277 -12.76 -3.06 -17.91
N ALA A 278 -14.03 -3.39 -18.08
CA ALA A 278 -14.70 -3.27 -19.37
C ALA A 278 -15.04 -1.80 -19.71
N GLY A 279 -15.06 -0.88 -18.74
CA GLY A 279 -15.29 0.56 -18.96
C GLY A 279 -14.17 1.21 -19.76
N GLY A 280 -14.51 1.93 -20.83
CA GLY A 280 -13.54 2.54 -21.74
C GLY A 280 -13.00 3.87 -21.23
N GLN A 281 -11.68 4.03 -21.37
CA GLN A 281 -10.81 5.17 -21.06
C GLN A 281 -10.21 5.19 -19.64
N ASP A 282 -8.87 5.21 -19.60
CA ASP A 282 -7.95 5.37 -18.47
C ASP A 282 -7.65 4.19 -17.51
N TYR A 283 -8.21 2.99 -17.70
CA TYR A 283 -7.87 1.85 -16.82
C TYR A 283 -6.45 1.28 -17.01
N SER A 284 -5.92 1.25 -18.24
CA SER A 284 -4.54 0.78 -18.50
C SER A 284 -3.46 1.66 -17.85
N LYS A 285 -3.74 2.96 -17.64
CA LYS A 285 -2.82 3.90 -16.98
C LYS A 285 -2.80 3.79 -15.46
N ASN A 286 -3.82 3.15 -14.88
CA ASN A 286 -3.98 3.03 -13.43
C ASN A 286 -3.52 1.67 -12.87
N ASN A 287 -3.21 0.70 -13.73
CA ASN A 287 -2.73 -0.60 -13.29
C ASN A 287 -1.20 -0.58 -13.12
N THR A 288 -0.75 -0.11 -11.96
CA THR A 288 0.66 0.22 -11.68
C THR A 288 1.55 -1.00 -11.46
N CYS A 289 1.00 -2.23 -11.42
CA CYS A 289 1.75 -3.44 -11.07
C CYS A 289 1.32 -4.66 -11.91
N LEU A 290 1.34 -4.54 -13.23
CA LEU A 290 1.03 -5.66 -14.12
C LEU A 290 2.07 -6.80 -14.00
N PRO A 291 1.64 -8.08 -13.97
CA PRO A 291 2.57 -9.19 -13.94
C PRO A 291 3.34 -9.24 -15.26
N PRO A 292 4.64 -9.59 -15.23
CA PRO A 292 5.38 -9.89 -16.45
C PRO A 292 4.67 -11.01 -17.23
N ASP A 293 4.66 -10.92 -18.56
CA ASP A 293 4.07 -11.92 -19.49
C ASP A 293 2.56 -12.15 -19.38
N SER A 294 1.84 -11.25 -18.70
CA SER A 294 0.38 -11.29 -18.56
C SER A 294 -0.38 -10.90 -19.83
N ASN A 295 0.29 -10.35 -20.86
CA ASN A 295 -0.33 -9.82 -22.09
C ASN A 295 -1.52 -8.86 -21.83
N VAL A 296 -1.57 -8.22 -20.66
CA VAL A 296 -2.69 -7.33 -20.30
C VAL A 296 -2.78 -6.12 -21.22
N VAL A 297 -1.65 -5.66 -21.74
CA VAL A 297 -1.59 -4.61 -22.77
C VAL A 297 -2.37 -5.05 -24.02
N ASP A 298 -2.21 -6.30 -24.47
CA ASP A 298 -2.94 -6.82 -25.63
C ASP A 298 -4.45 -6.91 -25.37
N ILE A 299 -4.85 -7.24 -24.13
CA ILE A 299 -6.25 -7.26 -23.71
C ILE A 299 -6.84 -5.85 -23.80
N TYR A 300 -6.12 -4.82 -23.33
CA TYR A 300 -6.57 -3.44 -23.45
C TYR A 300 -6.59 -2.95 -24.90
N ASN A 301 -5.64 -3.35 -25.74
CA ASN A 301 -5.67 -3.04 -27.18
C ASN A 301 -6.91 -3.67 -27.86
N GLU A 302 -7.26 -4.90 -27.50
CA GLU A 302 -8.49 -5.57 -27.96
C GLU A 302 -9.74 -4.80 -27.48
N LEU A 303 -9.77 -4.37 -26.22
CA LEU A 303 -10.85 -3.55 -25.67
C LEU A 303 -10.96 -2.17 -26.36
N GLU A 304 -9.84 -1.52 -26.69
CA GLU A 304 -9.84 -0.25 -27.42
C GLU A 304 -10.37 -0.39 -28.85
N GLY A 305 -10.22 -1.58 -29.45
CA GLY A 305 -10.82 -1.92 -30.74
C GLY A 305 -12.35 -2.07 -30.71
N LEU A 306 -12.97 -2.22 -29.52
CA LEU A 306 -14.41 -2.36 -29.37
C LEU A 306 -15.11 -1.01 -29.10
N PRO A 307 -16.27 -0.74 -29.73
CA PRO A 307 -17.02 0.48 -29.46
C PRO A 307 -17.35 0.64 -27.97
N PRO A 308 -17.18 1.83 -27.36
CA PRO A 308 -17.59 2.07 -25.97
C PRO A 308 -19.08 1.81 -25.70
N THR A 309 -19.90 1.85 -26.75
CA THR A 309 -21.34 1.56 -26.74
C THR A 309 -21.68 0.07 -26.79
N ASP A 310 -20.68 -0.82 -26.85
CA ASP A 310 -20.86 -2.27 -26.79
C ASP A 310 -20.45 -2.83 -25.41
N PRO A 311 -21.31 -2.69 -24.38
CA PRO A 311 -21.00 -3.19 -23.05
C PRO A 311 -20.87 -4.72 -23.02
N THR A 312 -21.59 -5.43 -23.90
CA THR A 312 -21.60 -6.90 -23.94
C THR A 312 -20.29 -7.45 -24.48
N GLY A 313 -19.83 -7.00 -25.66
CA GLY A 313 -18.58 -7.46 -26.24
C GLY A 313 -17.38 -7.13 -25.35
N ARG A 314 -17.39 -5.94 -24.73
CA ARG A 314 -16.33 -5.54 -23.78
C ARG A 314 -16.33 -6.40 -22.52
N ALA A 315 -17.49 -6.74 -21.99
CA ALA A 315 -17.61 -7.65 -20.84
C ALA A 315 -17.12 -9.07 -21.18
N GLN A 316 -17.46 -9.59 -22.38
CA GLN A 316 -16.98 -10.90 -22.85
C GLN A 316 -15.46 -10.96 -22.93
N VAL A 317 -14.80 -9.94 -23.48
CA VAL A 317 -13.32 -9.89 -23.53
C VAL A 317 -12.72 -9.94 -22.13
N VAL A 318 -13.21 -9.12 -21.20
CA VAL A 318 -12.72 -9.08 -19.81
C VAL A 318 -12.88 -10.42 -19.10
N VAL A 319 -14.05 -11.05 -19.22
CA VAL A 319 -14.33 -12.37 -18.61
C VAL A 319 -13.44 -13.45 -19.23
N ARG A 320 -13.43 -13.60 -20.55
CA ARG A 320 -12.63 -14.61 -21.27
C ARG A 320 -11.16 -14.51 -20.94
N ARG A 321 -10.61 -13.31 -21.07
CA ARG A 321 -9.17 -13.08 -20.89
C ARG A 321 -8.78 -13.18 -19.42
N GLY A 322 -9.61 -12.68 -18.51
CA GLY A 322 -9.41 -12.81 -17.06
C GLY A 322 -9.35 -14.26 -16.60
N LEU A 323 -10.32 -15.08 -17.02
CA LEU A 323 -10.36 -16.52 -16.73
C LEU A 323 -9.15 -17.25 -17.32
N ALA A 324 -8.81 -16.96 -18.57
CA ALA A 324 -7.66 -17.57 -19.22
C ALA A 324 -6.35 -17.30 -18.48
N LEU A 325 -6.18 -16.10 -17.90
CA LEU A 325 -4.99 -15.76 -17.10
C LEU A 325 -4.88 -16.59 -15.83
N LEU A 326 -5.99 -16.88 -15.14
CA LEU A 326 -6.00 -17.78 -13.98
C LEU A 326 -5.72 -19.23 -14.40
N GLN A 327 -6.41 -19.72 -15.42
CA GLN A 327 -6.28 -21.09 -15.91
C GLN A 327 -4.85 -21.39 -16.40
N GLN A 328 -4.21 -20.42 -17.05
CA GLN A 328 -2.82 -20.51 -17.51
C GLN A 328 -1.79 -20.22 -16.41
N ARG A 329 -2.25 -19.96 -15.17
CA ARG A 329 -1.40 -19.55 -14.04
C ARG A 329 -0.50 -18.37 -14.38
N LYS A 330 -1.02 -17.40 -15.14
CA LYS A 330 -0.37 -16.11 -15.43
C LYS A 330 -0.78 -15.02 -14.43
N ALA A 331 -1.82 -15.26 -13.65
CA ALA A 331 -2.26 -14.44 -12.54
C ALA A 331 -2.58 -15.32 -11.33
N ASP A 332 -2.37 -14.78 -10.13
CA ASP A 332 -2.78 -15.38 -8.86
C ASP A 332 -4.02 -14.66 -8.29
N PHE A 333 -4.25 -13.41 -8.70
CA PHE A 333 -5.40 -12.63 -8.25
C PHE A 333 -5.96 -11.85 -9.44
N VAL A 334 -7.20 -12.10 -9.81
CA VAL A 334 -7.87 -11.42 -10.93
C VAL A 334 -9.10 -10.68 -10.42
N TYR A 335 -9.17 -9.39 -10.71
CA TYR A 335 -10.33 -8.53 -10.46
C TYR A 335 -10.92 -8.09 -11.79
N LEU A 336 -12.19 -8.39 -12.02
CA LEU A 336 -12.91 -8.07 -13.26
C LEU A 336 -14.04 -7.10 -12.96
N SER A 337 -14.04 -5.94 -13.63
CA SER A 337 -15.10 -4.94 -13.51
C SER A 337 -15.96 -4.92 -14.78
N LEU A 338 -17.20 -5.40 -14.68
CA LEU A 338 -18.15 -5.39 -15.79
C LEU A 338 -18.91 -4.06 -15.89
N PRO A 339 -19.40 -3.65 -17.07
CA PRO A 339 -20.08 -2.37 -17.24
C PRO A 339 -21.41 -2.34 -16.49
N THR A 340 -21.69 -1.26 -15.77
CA THR A 340 -23.00 -1.05 -15.10
C THR A 340 -24.15 -0.91 -16.09
N SER A 341 -23.86 -0.52 -17.34
CA SER A 341 -24.80 -0.40 -18.45
C SER A 341 -25.16 -1.73 -19.12
N LEU A 342 -24.53 -2.85 -18.71
CA LEU A 342 -24.81 -4.17 -19.24
C LEU A 342 -26.25 -4.57 -18.88
N LYS A 343 -27.05 -4.89 -19.90
CA LYS A 343 -28.47 -5.22 -19.77
C LYS A 343 -28.69 -6.71 -19.57
N ASP A 344 -29.84 -7.05 -18.97
CA ASP A 344 -30.23 -8.41 -18.56
C ASP A 344 -30.21 -9.44 -19.69
N GLY A 345 -30.71 -9.11 -20.89
CA GLY A 345 -30.77 -10.06 -22.01
C GLY A 345 -29.38 -10.56 -22.47
N PRO A 346 -28.48 -9.67 -22.91
CA PRO A 346 -27.10 -10.02 -23.28
C PRO A 346 -26.26 -10.60 -22.14
N PHE A 347 -26.68 -10.42 -20.89
CA PHE A 347 -26.01 -11.00 -19.74
C PHE A 347 -26.22 -12.52 -19.62
N GLY A 348 -27.33 -13.07 -20.15
CA GLY A 348 -27.60 -14.50 -20.10
C GLY A 348 -26.51 -15.35 -20.78
N ASP A 349 -26.11 -14.99 -22.00
CA ASP A 349 -25.03 -15.69 -22.72
C ASP A 349 -23.68 -15.55 -22.00
N LEU A 350 -23.41 -14.36 -21.43
CA LEU A 350 -22.20 -14.12 -20.64
C LEU A 350 -22.21 -14.92 -19.34
N LEU A 351 -23.38 -15.13 -18.74
CA LEU A 351 -23.55 -15.85 -17.49
C LEU A 351 -23.26 -17.33 -17.65
N GLU A 352 -23.72 -17.96 -18.74
CA GLU A 352 -23.38 -19.35 -19.07
C GLU A 352 -21.88 -19.49 -19.33
N GLU A 353 -21.29 -18.53 -20.06
CA GLU A 353 -19.84 -18.55 -20.28
C GLU A 353 -19.04 -18.37 -18.98
N LEU A 354 -19.48 -17.44 -18.12
CA LEU A 354 -18.88 -17.24 -16.80
C LEU A 354 -19.02 -18.52 -15.98
N LYS A 355 -20.20 -19.13 -15.96
CA LYS A 355 -20.46 -20.40 -15.26
C LYS A 355 -19.50 -21.49 -15.73
N ASP A 356 -19.41 -21.74 -17.03
CA ASP A 356 -18.54 -22.76 -17.61
C ASP A 356 -17.06 -22.52 -17.31
N GLY A 357 -16.64 -21.26 -17.27
CA GLY A 357 -15.26 -20.89 -16.94
C GLY A 357 -14.93 -20.96 -15.45
N LEU A 358 -15.92 -20.76 -14.58
CA LEU A 358 -15.78 -20.81 -13.12
C LEU A 358 -15.86 -22.23 -12.57
N VAL A 359 -16.73 -23.08 -13.14
CA VAL A 359 -16.91 -24.46 -12.69
C VAL A 359 -15.62 -25.25 -12.91
N GLY A 360 -15.12 -25.89 -11.85
CA GLY A 360 -13.88 -26.66 -11.88
C GLY A 360 -12.59 -25.82 -11.74
N LEU A 361 -12.69 -24.49 -11.65
CA LEU A 361 -11.55 -23.64 -11.34
C LEU A 361 -11.17 -23.79 -9.85
N ASP A 362 -9.96 -24.26 -9.56
CA ASP A 362 -9.43 -24.30 -8.18
C ASP A 362 -8.99 -22.90 -7.73
N ALA A 363 -9.98 -22.05 -7.49
CA ALA A 363 -9.82 -20.67 -7.08
C ALA A 363 -10.90 -20.26 -6.06
N ILE A 364 -10.62 -19.22 -5.29
CA ILE A 364 -11.62 -18.54 -4.48
C ILE A 364 -12.36 -17.57 -5.40
N ILE A 365 -13.66 -17.80 -5.56
CA ILE A 365 -14.49 -17.05 -6.49
C ILE A 365 -15.44 -16.14 -5.72
N ALA A 366 -15.48 -14.86 -6.09
CA ALA A 366 -16.44 -13.89 -5.61
C ALA A 366 -17.13 -13.16 -6.76
N ILE A 367 -18.46 -13.15 -6.77
CA ILE A 367 -19.27 -12.27 -7.63
C ILE A 367 -19.92 -11.23 -6.73
N THR A 368 -19.67 -9.95 -7.00
CA THR A 368 -20.03 -8.85 -6.12
C THR A 368 -20.73 -7.74 -6.87
N ALA A 369 -21.51 -6.94 -6.16
CA ALA A 369 -22.04 -5.68 -6.65
C ALA A 369 -21.87 -4.55 -5.63
N GLU A 370 -21.86 -3.32 -6.13
CA GLU A 370 -21.97 -2.14 -5.29
C GLU A 370 -23.43 -1.96 -4.82
N LYS A 371 -23.65 -1.92 -3.51
CA LYS A 371 -24.95 -1.52 -2.94
C LYS A 371 -25.01 0.00 -2.76
N ALA A 372 -26.14 0.60 -3.13
CA ALA A 372 -26.41 2.01 -2.84
C ALA A 372 -26.31 2.30 -1.34
N PRO A 373 -25.85 3.50 -0.92
CA PRO A 373 -25.82 3.87 0.48
C PRO A 373 -27.26 4.01 1.00
N GLY A 374 -27.70 3.06 1.83
CA GLY A 374 -29.04 3.07 2.40
C GLY A 374 -29.32 1.90 3.35
N GLY A 375 -29.44 2.21 4.64
CA GLY A 375 -30.24 1.44 5.61
C GLY A 375 -29.63 0.19 6.21
N GLY A 376 -28.55 0.33 6.98
CA GLY A 376 -28.02 -0.71 7.86
C GLY A 376 -26.59 -0.39 8.27
N ASP A 377 -26.24 -0.67 9.52
CA ASP A 377 -24.91 -0.46 10.10
C ASP A 377 -23.85 -1.09 9.16
N SER A 378 -23.17 -0.26 8.37
CA SER A 378 -22.21 -0.76 7.41
C SER A 378 -21.05 -1.30 8.24
N THR A 379 -20.85 -2.61 8.23
CA THR A 379 -19.75 -3.26 8.99
C THR A 379 -18.36 -2.81 8.52
N GLY A 380 -18.27 -1.91 7.54
CA GLY A 380 -17.04 -1.53 6.85
C GLY A 380 -16.36 -2.72 6.19
N ARG A 381 -17.09 -3.82 5.97
CA ARG A 381 -16.59 -5.02 5.28
C ARG A 381 -16.72 -4.86 3.78
N THR A 382 -15.81 -5.53 3.10
CA THR A 382 -15.57 -5.42 1.68
C THR A 382 -15.46 -6.81 1.07
N VAL A 383 -15.56 -6.91 -0.25
CA VAL A 383 -15.33 -8.17 -0.96
C VAL A 383 -13.96 -8.79 -0.63
N PHE A 384 -12.93 -7.97 -0.40
CA PHE A 384 -11.60 -8.45 0.01
C PHE A 384 -11.64 -9.11 1.39
N ASP A 385 -12.38 -8.57 2.36
CA ASP A 385 -12.54 -9.19 3.68
C ASP A 385 -13.14 -10.59 3.54
N ALA A 386 -14.19 -10.75 2.72
CA ALA A 386 -14.84 -12.03 2.50
C ALA A 386 -13.93 -13.06 1.79
N VAL A 387 -13.22 -12.63 0.74
CA VAL A 387 -12.27 -13.45 0.00
C VAL A 387 -11.12 -13.91 0.89
N PHE A 388 -10.51 -13.01 1.65
CA PHE A 388 -9.38 -13.35 2.50
C PHE A 388 -9.80 -14.17 3.74
N ASP A 389 -10.97 -13.90 4.32
CA ASP A 389 -11.54 -14.77 5.37
C ASP A 389 -11.75 -16.20 4.85
N ARG A 390 -12.18 -16.35 3.59
CA ARG A 390 -12.33 -17.66 2.97
C ARG A 390 -10.98 -18.34 2.73
N ALA A 391 -9.99 -17.61 2.22
CA ALA A 391 -8.63 -18.13 2.01
C ALA A 391 -8.02 -18.71 3.30
N LYS A 392 -8.34 -18.10 4.45
CA LYS A 392 -7.91 -18.55 5.77
C LYS A 392 -8.62 -19.84 6.24
N LYS A 393 -9.86 -20.07 5.83
CA LYS A 393 -10.60 -21.30 6.18
C LYS A 393 -10.05 -22.50 5.43
N THR A 394 -9.72 -22.33 4.14
CA THR A 394 -9.18 -23.41 3.30
C THR A 394 -7.81 -23.91 3.79
N THR A 395 -6.98 -23.04 4.37
CA THR A 395 -5.69 -23.40 4.97
C THR A 395 -5.82 -24.19 6.27
N LYS A 396 -6.84 -23.89 7.08
CA LYS A 396 -7.09 -24.65 8.32
C LYS A 396 -7.75 -26.01 8.06
N SER A 397 -8.47 -26.18 6.95
CA SER A 397 -9.04 -27.48 6.58
C SER A 397 -8.03 -28.42 5.89
N SER A 398 -6.90 -27.90 5.38
CA SER A 398 -5.82 -28.72 4.81
C SER A 398 -4.79 -29.18 5.85
N SER A 399 -4.75 -28.59 7.05
CA SER A 399 -4.04 -29.14 8.21
C SER A 399 -4.90 -30.22 8.89
N VAL A 400 -5.02 -31.38 8.25
CA VAL A 400 -5.48 -32.61 8.90
C VAL A 400 -4.26 -33.32 9.47
N ASP A 401 -4.35 -33.69 10.74
CA ASP A 401 -3.33 -34.33 11.57
C ASP A 401 -2.53 -35.39 10.82
N LEU A 402 -1.22 -35.18 10.72
CA LEU A 402 -0.28 -36.27 10.52
C LEU A 402 -0.07 -36.95 11.90
N PRO A 403 -0.15 -38.29 11.97
CA PRO A 403 -0.15 -39.04 13.23
C PRO A 403 1.13 -38.88 14.04
#